data_AF-A0A6J4SXZ7-F1
#
_entry.id   AF-A0A6J4SXZ7-F1
#
_cell.length_a   1.000
_cell.length_b   1.000
_cell.length_c   1.000
_cell.angle_alpha   90.00
_cell.angle_beta   90.00
_cell.angle_gamma   90.00
#
_symmetry.space_group_name_H-M   'P 1'
#
loop_
_entity.id
_entity.type
_entity.pdbx_description
1 polymer ?
#
loop_
_entity_poly.entity_id
_entity_poly.type
_entity_poly.pdbx_seq_one_letter_code
_entity_poly.pdbx_strand_id
1 'polypeptide(L)'
;MIDINNFDAIEIGLASSKQIRGWSSGEVTKPETINYRTLKPEKDGLFCERIFGPTKDWECYCGKYKRVRYKGIVCERCGVEVTRSKVRRERMGHIDLAAPVSHIWFFKGVPSRIGYLLDMAPKELEKILYFAASIVTSVDQEARWRDIPKLREEMQAEIDRARSEENERVGELRTSREARLVYLAGGGEKDFIDEDHLWAESLDINVKKLSDDERKKLENEIKKTFATDIDDTQAYYEDARERLKDVWKLFSNADEPAGEPPAEGEDWPLETYVEKAVEKDQFKPKLIIPDETFFRELKHRFGSPFGFGEYFQGGMGAEHVRELLRDQPEYDRDSAPRAVDPDRVPGENVRPQDLPGIVMEHERVDLEDIVKNGKGQKQARSVKRLKVLSAFLNSNNRPEMMVLEAVPVIPPELRPMVQLDGGRFATSDLNDLYRRVINRNNRLKRLLDLGAPEIIVNNEKRMLQEAVDALFDNGRRGRPVTGPGNRPLKSLSDMLKGKQGRFRQNLLGKRVDYSGRSVIVSGPSLRLHQCGLPKLMALELFKPFIMAQLVERKDAQNIKAAKKMVDSMIPQVWDVLEQ
;
A
#
# COMPACT_ATOMS: atom_id res chain seq x y z
N MET A 1 22.13 -30.99 -7.41
CA MET A 1 21.71 -30.70 -6.02
C MET A 1 22.94 -30.08 -5.38
N ILE A 2 22.91 -28.79 -5.09
CA ILE A 2 24.07 -28.07 -4.54
C ILE A 2 24.36 -28.66 -3.16
N ASP A 3 25.61 -29.03 -2.88
CA ASP A 3 26.00 -29.52 -1.55
C ASP A 3 25.92 -28.36 -0.57
N ILE A 4 24.94 -28.44 0.35
CA ILE A 4 24.59 -27.35 1.27
C ILE A 4 25.75 -27.04 2.23
N ASN A 5 26.74 -27.91 2.35
CA ASN A 5 27.89 -27.68 3.22
C ASN A 5 29.06 -26.96 2.54
N ASN A 6 28.96 -26.65 1.24
CA ASN A 6 30.04 -26.01 0.47
C ASN A 6 29.62 -24.63 -0.06
N PHE A 7 29.37 -23.68 0.85
CA PHE A 7 29.18 -22.26 0.52
C PHE A 7 30.04 -21.39 1.44
N ASP A 8 30.66 -20.34 0.89
CA ASP A 8 31.52 -19.42 1.66
C ASP A 8 30.70 -18.33 2.38
N ALA A 9 29.60 -17.87 1.77
CA ALA A 9 28.77 -16.79 2.31
C ALA A 9 27.30 -16.92 1.89
N ILE A 10 26.42 -16.27 2.66
CA ILE A 10 25.00 -16.10 2.33
C ILE A 10 24.73 -14.60 2.20
N GLU A 11 24.25 -14.19 1.03
CA GLU A 11 23.88 -12.80 0.75
C GLU A 11 22.36 -12.60 0.92
N ILE A 12 21.97 -11.40 1.37
CA ILE A 12 20.57 -10.96 1.41
C ILE A 12 20.45 -9.59 0.74
N GLY A 13 19.48 -9.47 -0.15
CA GLY A 13 19.19 -8.24 -0.90
C GLY A 13 17.70 -7.99 -1.06
N LEU A 14 17.35 -6.86 -1.67
CA LEU A 14 15.96 -6.56 -2.02
C LEU A 14 15.55 -7.41 -3.24
N ALA A 15 14.29 -7.86 -3.23
CA ALA A 15 13.72 -8.59 -4.35
C ALA A 15 12.91 -7.63 -5.21
N SER A 16 13.34 -7.42 -6.46
CA SER A 16 12.54 -6.70 -7.44
C SER A 16 11.28 -7.49 -7.82
N SER A 17 10.22 -6.79 -8.24
CA SER A 17 9.00 -7.42 -8.76
C SER A 17 9.29 -8.39 -9.92
N LYS A 18 10.30 -8.09 -10.76
CA LYS A 18 10.76 -8.97 -11.84
C LYS A 18 11.39 -10.25 -11.32
N GLN A 19 12.21 -10.19 -10.27
CA GLN A 19 12.78 -11.38 -9.63
C GLN A 19 11.68 -12.23 -8.97
N ILE A 20 10.71 -11.61 -8.30
CA ILE A 20 9.56 -12.31 -7.68
C ILE A 20 8.78 -13.10 -8.73
N ARG A 21 8.50 -12.50 -9.90
CA ARG A 21 7.88 -13.19 -11.04
C ARG A 21 8.76 -14.33 -11.56
N GLY A 22 10.07 -14.13 -11.63
CA GLY A 22 11.04 -15.16 -12.05
C GLY A 22 11.12 -16.37 -11.12
N TRP A 23 10.91 -16.20 -9.81
CA TRP A 23 10.83 -17.32 -8.87
C TRP A 23 9.49 -18.06 -8.89
N SER A 24 8.46 -17.40 -9.43
CA SER A 24 7.12 -17.92 -9.35
C SER A 24 6.86 -19.03 -10.37
N SER A 25 6.16 -20.07 -9.92
CA SER A 25 5.62 -21.13 -10.79
C SER A 25 4.22 -20.79 -11.35
N GLY A 26 3.66 -19.62 -11.02
CA GLY A 26 2.37 -19.14 -11.52
C GLY A 26 1.68 -18.11 -10.61
N GLU A 27 0.79 -17.32 -11.22
CA GLU A 27 -0.03 -16.33 -10.50
C GLU A 27 -1.20 -17.00 -9.76
N VAL A 28 -1.43 -16.60 -8.51
CA VAL A 28 -2.61 -16.99 -7.72
C VAL A 28 -3.70 -15.93 -7.91
N THR A 29 -4.66 -16.21 -8.77
CA THR A 29 -5.76 -15.27 -9.09
C THR A 29 -6.95 -15.43 -8.16
N LYS A 30 -7.15 -16.61 -7.60
CA LYS A 30 -8.37 -17.00 -6.89
C LYS A 30 -8.16 -17.09 -5.37
N PRO A 31 -9.06 -16.54 -4.55
CA PRO A 31 -8.97 -16.61 -3.09
C PRO A 31 -9.35 -17.99 -2.53
N GLU A 32 -9.91 -18.88 -3.34
CA GLU A 32 -10.34 -20.21 -2.90
C GLU A 32 -9.15 -21.10 -2.50
N THR A 33 -9.40 -22.00 -1.54
CA THR A 33 -8.39 -22.94 -1.02
C THR A 33 -8.60 -24.34 -1.58
N ILE A 34 -9.53 -25.08 -0.98
CA ILE A 34 -9.91 -26.44 -1.36
C ILE A 34 -11.43 -26.52 -1.48
N ASN A 35 -11.89 -27.43 -2.33
CA ASN A 35 -13.31 -27.73 -2.43
C ASN A 35 -13.75 -28.55 -1.21
N TYR A 36 -14.80 -28.11 -0.52
CA TYR A 36 -15.28 -28.78 0.68
C TYR A 36 -15.88 -30.18 0.43
N ARG A 37 -16.35 -30.46 -0.79
CA ARG A 37 -16.92 -31.78 -1.15
C ARG A 37 -15.86 -32.77 -1.59
N THR A 38 -15.00 -32.35 -2.51
CA THR A 38 -14.00 -33.24 -3.13
C THR A 38 -12.68 -33.29 -2.37
N LEU A 39 -12.47 -32.37 -1.42
CA LEU A 39 -11.22 -32.16 -0.68
C LEU A 39 -10.02 -31.87 -1.60
N LYS A 40 -10.26 -31.60 -2.88
CA LYS A 40 -9.23 -31.27 -3.86
C LYS A 40 -8.97 -29.76 -3.87
N PRO A 41 -7.72 -29.33 -4.09
CA PRO A 41 -7.41 -27.93 -4.31
C PRO A 41 -8.19 -27.33 -5.47
N GLU A 42 -8.64 -26.09 -5.31
CA GLU A 42 -9.26 -25.34 -6.41
C GLU A 42 -8.19 -24.88 -7.42
N LYS A 43 -8.59 -24.79 -8.70
CA LYS A 43 -7.70 -24.29 -9.76
C LYS A 43 -7.44 -22.80 -9.56
N ASP A 44 -6.20 -22.37 -9.78
CA ASP A 44 -5.70 -20.99 -9.64
C ASP A 44 -5.84 -20.39 -8.22
N GLY A 45 -6.26 -21.21 -7.25
CA GLY A 45 -6.38 -20.85 -5.85
C GLY A 45 -5.07 -21.01 -5.06
N LEU A 46 -5.15 -20.76 -3.76
CA LEU A 46 -3.99 -20.77 -2.86
C LEU A 46 -3.29 -22.11 -2.71
N PHE A 47 -3.93 -23.22 -3.09
CA PHE A 47 -3.35 -24.57 -3.02
C PHE A 47 -3.21 -25.24 -4.39
N CYS A 48 -3.39 -24.47 -5.48
CA CYS A 48 -3.45 -24.98 -6.83
C CYS A 48 -2.26 -25.89 -7.19
N GLU A 49 -2.56 -27.10 -7.65
CA GLU A 49 -1.53 -28.08 -8.02
C GLU A 49 -0.75 -27.70 -9.29
N ARG A 50 -1.35 -26.90 -10.17
CA ARG A 50 -0.69 -26.40 -11.39
C ARG A 50 0.48 -25.49 -11.04
N ILE A 51 0.32 -24.65 -10.02
CA ILE A 51 1.31 -23.67 -9.57
C ILE A 51 2.31 -24.35 -8.63
N PHE A 52 1.83 -24.95 -7.55
CA PHE A 52 2.70 -25.43 -6.46
C PHE A 52 3.20 -26.87 -6.65
N GLY A 53 2.61 -27.62 -7.58
CA GLY A 53 2.90 -29.04 -7.82
C GLY A 53 1.88 -30.01 -7.22
N PRO A 54 2.01 -31.32 -7.46
CA PRO A 54 0.98 -32.31 -7.17
C PRO A 54 0.83 -32.60 -5.66
N THR A 55 -0.40 -32.82 -5.18
CA THR A 55 -0.66 -33.16 -3.76
C THR A 55 -0.14 -34.57 -3.41
N LYS A 56 -0.25 -35.50 -4.36
CA LYS A 56 0.24 -36.89 -4.21
C LYS A 56 1.42 -37.14 -5.14
N ASP A 57 2.34 -37.99 -4.68
CA ASP A 57 3.51 -38.35 -5.47
C ASP A 57 3.11 -38.97 -6.82
N TRP A 58 3.64 -38.40 -7.91
CA TRP A 58 3.47 -38.91 -9.27
C TRP A 58 2.00 -39.00 -9.74
N GLU A 59 1.12 -38.14 -9.23
CA GLU A 59 -0.28 -38.06 -9.63
C GLU A 59 -0.66 -36.62 -10.02
N CYS A 60 -1.25 -36.45 -11.21
CA CYS A 60 -1.80 -35.16 -11.61
C CYS A 60 -3.23 -34.96 -11.09
N TYR A 61 -3.68 -33.71 -10.98
CA TYR A 61 -5.02 -33.32 -10.47
C TYR A 61 -6.20 -34.12 -11.04
N CYS A 62 -6.22 -34.29 -12.37
CA CYS A 62 -7.30 -34.98 -13.09
C CYS A 62 -7.19 -36.51 -13.05
N GLY A 63 -6.04 -37.04 -12.62
CA GLY A 63 -5.77 -38.48 -12.59
C GLY A 63 -5.46 -39.13 -13.95
N LYS A 64 -5.29 -38.36 -15.04
CA LYS A 64 -4.87 -38.87 -16.38
C LYS A 64 -3.52 -39.58 -16.30
N TYR A 65 -2.54 -38.91 -15.70
CA TYR A 65 -1.20 -39.45 -15.47
C TYR A 65 -1.04 -39.82 -14.00
N LYS A 66 -0.70 -41.09 -13.76
CA LYS A 66 -0.41 -41.68 -12.45
C LYS A 66 0.81 -42.58 -12.54
N ARG A 67 1.59 -42.65 -11.45
CA ARG A 67 2.80 -43.47 -11.27
C ARG A 67 4.06 -42.84 -11.89
N VAL A 68 5.21 -43.34 -11.44
CA VAL A 68 6.57 -42.84 -11.74
C VAL A 68 6.91 -42.80 -13.23
N ARG A 69 6.26 -43.65 -14.05
CA ARG A 69 6.53 -43.75 -15.50
C ARG A 69 6.30 -42.45 -16.28
N TYR A 70 5.47 -41.54 -15.76
CA TYR A 70 5.15 -40.25 -16.39
C TYR A 70 5.93 -39.08 -15.77
N LYS A 71 7.05 -39.36 -15.09
CA LYS A 71 7.90 -38.34 -14.44
C LYS A 71 8.24 -37.20 -15.40
N GLY A 72 7.98 -35.97 -14.98
CA GLY A 72 8.32 -34.75 -15.70
C GLY A 72 7.34 -34.35 -16.80
N ILE A 73 6.31 -35.15 -17.08
CA ILE A 73 5.27 -34.80 -18.06
C ILE A 73 4.31 -33.79 -17.42
N VAL A 74 4.07 -32.68 -18.12
CA VAL A 74 3.01 -31.71 -17.78
C VAL A 74 1.70 -32.16 -18.42
N CYS A 75 0.66 -32.32 -17.61
CA CYS A 75 -0.61 -32.83 -18.09
C CYS A 75 -1.37 -31.81 -18.96
N GLU A 76 -1.71 -32.14 -20.20
CA GLU A 76 -2.48 -31.26 -21.11
C GLU A 76 -3.86 -30.84 -20.58
N ARG A 77 -4.52 -31.67 -19.76
CA ARG A 77 -5.88 -31.38 -19.24
C ARG A 77 -5.89 -30.48 -18.00
N CYS A 78 -4.88 -30.60 -17.14
CA CYS A 78 -4.86 -29.88 -15.86
C CYS A 78 -3.63 -29.00 -15.63
N GLY A 79 -2.64 -29.05 -16.53
CA GLY A 79 -1.39 -28.30 -16.43
C GLY A 79 -0.47 -28.72 -15.28
N VAL A 80 -0.78 -29.81 -14.57
CA VAL A 80 0.01 -30.27 -13.42
C VAL A 80 1.16 -31.13 -13.90
N GLU A 81 2.35 -30.80 -13.44
CA GLU A 81 3.56 -31.59 -13.65
C GLU A 81 3.58 -32.82 -12.73
N VAL A 82 3.87 -33.98 -13.31
CA VAL A 82 3.94 -35.24 -12.58
C VAL A 82 5.33 -35.39 -11.93
N THR A 83 5.41 -34.98 -10.66
CA THR A 83 6.62 -35.02 -9.84
C THR A 83 6.30 -35.46 -8.40
N ARG A 84 7.28 -35.42 -7.50
CA ARG A 84 7.07 -35.69 -6.07
C ARG A 84 6.33 -34.53 -5.41
N SER A 85 5.46 -34.79 -4.44
CA SER A 85 4.74 -33.76 -3.68
C SER A 85 5.68 -32.82 -2.90
N LYS A 86 6.92 -33.25 -2.65
CA LYS A 86 7.97 -32.46 -2.00
C LYS A 86 8.17 -31.08 -2.64
N VAL A 87 7.94 -30.93 -3.95
CA VAL A 87 8.06 -29.63 -4.64
C VAL A 87 7.11 -28.56 -4.08
N ARG A 88 6.00 -28.97 -3.44
CA ARG A 88 5.05 -28.07 -2.76
C ARG A 88 5.62 -27.37 -1.51
N ARG A 89 6.84 -27.74 -1.10
CA ARG A 89 7.61 -27.07 -0.04
C ARG A 89 8.57 -26.01 -0.58
N GLU A 90 8.85 -26.03 -1.88
CA GLU A 90 9.92 -25.26 -2.52
C GLU A 90 9.38 -24.27 -3.58
N ARG A 91 8.32 -24.63 -4.32
CA ARG A 91 7.73 -23.78 -5.37
C ARG A 91 6.96 -22.60 -4.79
N MET A 92 7.33 -21.39 -5.18
CA MET A 92 6.64 -20.15 -4.82
C MET A 92 5.57 -19.78 -5.86
N GLY A 93 4.51 -19.14 -5.39
CA GLY A 93 3.54 -18.46 -6.24
C GLY A 93 3.77 -16.95 -6.19
N HIS A 94 3.03 -16.17 -6.97
CA HIS A 94 2.96 -14.73 -6.81
C HIS A 94 1.54 -14.22 -7.02
N ILE A 95 1.27 -13.00 -6.57
CA ILE A 95 0.05 -12.25 -6.85
C ILE A 95 0.49 -10.97 -7.55
N ASP A 96 0.01 -10.75 -8.78
CA ASP A 96 0.21 -9.49 -9.49
C ASP A 96 -0.82 -8.47 -9.01
N LEU A 97 -0.33 -7.40 -8.39
CA LEU A 97 -1.15 -6.33 -7.84
C LEU A 97 -1.60 -5.39 -8.97
N ALA A 98 -2.84 -4.92 -8.89
CA ALA A 98 -3.38 -3.92 -9.81
C ALA A 98 -2.83 -2.52 -9.57
N ALA A 99 -2.41 -2.23 -8.35
CA ALA A 99 -1.72 -1.00 -7.96
C ALA A 99 -0.48 -1.36 -7.14
N PRO A 100 0.66 -0.66 -7.31
CA PRO A 100 1.86 -0.89 -6.54
C PRO A 100 1.64 -0.52 -5.06
N VAL A 101 2.33 -1.23 -4.18
CA VAL A 101 2.14 -1.18 -2.73
C VAL A 101 3.50 -1.07 -2.05
N SER A 102 3.64 -0.16 -1.09
CA SER A 102 4.89 -0.01 -0.34
C SER A 102 5.09 -1.17 0.64
N HIS A 103 6.32 -1.66 0.80
CA HIS A 103 6.60 -2.68 1.79
C HIS A 103 6.77 -2.05 3.19
N ILE A 104 5.93 -2.46 4.14
CA ILE A 104 5.80 -1.85 5.48
C ILE A 104 7.11 -1.71 6.26
N TRP A 105 8.06 -2.65 6.12
CA TRP A 105 9.36 -2.56 6.80
C TRP A 105 10.18 -1.31 6.43
N PHE A 106 10.12 -0.84 5.18
CA PHE A 106 10.90 0.31 4.74
C PHE A 106 10.22 1.64 5.05
N PHE A 107 8.89 1.65 5.13
CA PHE A 107 8.10 2.81 5.50
C PHE A 107 8.02 2.99 7.03
N LYS A 108 7.53 1.97 7.78
CA LYS A 108 7.26 2.03 9.24
C LYS A 108 8.41 1.46 10.08
N GLY A 109 9.51 1.04 9.45
CA GLY A 109 10.78 0.83 10.16
C GLY A 109 11.21 2.12 10.85
N VAL A 110 11.78 2.03 12.06
CA VAL A 110 12.33 3.19 12.75
C VAL A 110 13.85 3.06 12.69
N PRO A 111 14.57 3.92 11.95
CA PRO A 111 14.08 5.02 11.10
C PRO A 111 13.49 4.56 9.76
N SER A 112 12.61 5.38 9.17
CA SER A 112 12.00 5.11 7.86
C SER A 112 13.06 5.24 6.77
N ARG A 113 13.22 4.18 5.96
CA ARG A 113 14.23 4.15 4.89
C ARG A 113 13.79 5.00 3.71
N ILE A 114 12.52 4.89 3.33
CA ILE A 114 11.90 5.73 2.28
C ILE A 114 11.90 7.20 2.73
N GLY A 115 11.53 7.48 3.98
CA GLY A 115 11.54 8.85 4.51
C GLY A 115 12.93 9.50 4.50
N TYR A 116 14.00 8.75 4.76
CA TYR A 116 15.37 9.29 4.68
C TYR A 116 15.87 9.53 3.26
N LEU A 117 15.47 8.69 2.30
CA LEU A 117 15.83 8.89 0.90
C LEU A 117 15.13 10.13 0.33
N LEU A 118 13.84 10.30 0.62
CA LEU A 118 13.03 11.41 0.09
C LEU A 118 13.07 12.69 0.96
N ASP A 119 13.82 12.67 2.07
CA ASP A 119 13.85 13.70 3.11
C ASP A 119 12.51 14.08 3.76
N MET A 120 11.52 13.20 3.67
CA MET A 120 10.17 13.43 4.21
C MET A 120 10.00 12.92 5.63
N ALA A 121 9.12 13.56 6.41
CA ALA A 121 8.78 13.06 7.73
C ALA A 121 7.97 11.75 7.62
N PRO A 122 8.12 10.80 8.56
CA PRO A 122 7.35 9.54 8.52
C PRO A 122 5.83 9.73 8.57
N LYS A 123 5.34 10.80 9.22
CA LYS A 123 3.90 11.13 9.30
C LYS A 123 3.36 11.64 7.96
N GLU A 124 4.16 12.42 7.25
CA GLU A 124 3.83 12.94 5.92
C GLU A 124 3.76 11.81 4.90
N LEU A 125 4.77 10.94 4.90
CA LEU A 125 4.80 9.75 4.05
C LEU A 125 3.62 8.81 4.33
N GLU A 126 3.16 8.74 5.59
CA GLU A 126 1.96 7.99 5.95
C GLU A 126 0.71 8.57 5.28
N LYS A 127 0.54 9.89 5.27
CA LYS A 127 -0.62 10.52 4.62
C LYS A 127 -0.67 10.19 3.12
N ILE A 128 0.48 10.21 2.45
CA ILE A 128 0.57 9.91 1.00
C ILE A 128 0.24 8.44 0.72
N LEU A 129 0.90 7.51 1.41
CA LEU A 129 0.77 6.07 1.15
C LEU A 129 -0.64 5.53 1.42
N TYR A 130 -1.37 6.14 2.36
CA TYR A 130 -2.74 5.75 2.72
C TYR A 130 -3.81 6.71 2.18
N PHE A 131 -3.51 7.43 1.08
CA PHE A 131 -4.49 8.21 0.32
C PHE A 131 -5.22 9.29 1.15
N ALA A 132 -4.47 9.99 2.02
CA ALA A 132 -4.97 11.12 2.81
C ALA A 132 -4.36 12.47 2.38
N ALA A 133 -3.33 12.46 1.53
CA ALA A 133 -2.72 13.65 0.95
C ALA A 133 -2.08 13.31 -0.40
N SER A 134 -2.05 14.28 -1.30
CA SER A 134 -1.38 14.18 -2.59
C SER A 134 0.06 14.69 -2.52
N ILE A 135 0.93 14.14 -3.36
CA ILE A 135 2.31 14.60 -3.54
C ILE A 135 2.55 15.02 -4.99
N VAL A 136 3.30 16.10 -5.18
CA VAL A 136 3.78 16.55 -6.49
C VAL A 136 5.02 15.75 -6.87
N THR A 137 4.98 15.05 -8.01
CA THR A 137 6.08 14.19 -8.49
C THR A 137 7.05 14.95 -9.40
N SER A 138 6.54 15.77 -10.30
CA SER A 138 7.34 16.60 -11.23
C SER A 138 6.67 17.95 -11.48
N VAL A 139 7.47 18.96 -11.83
CA VAL A 139 7.01 20.30 -12.19
C VAL A 139 7.89 20.79 -13.34
N ASP A 140 7.28 21.11 -14.48
CA ASP A 140 7.99 21.74 -15.60
C ASP A 140 8.17 23.23 -15.29
N GLN A 141 9.32 23.56 -14.68
CA GLN A 141 9.61 24.94 -14.28
C GLN A 141 9.76 25.87 -15.50
N GLU A 142 10.33 25.40 -16.60
CA GLU A 142 10.56 26.26 -17.78
C GLU A 142 9.23 26.67 -18.43
N ALA A 143 8.34 25.71 -18.67
CA ALA A 143 7.02 26.00 -19.21
C ALA A 143 6.21 26.90 -18.26
N ARG A 144 6.27 26.62 -16.96
CA ARG A 144 5.60 27.43 -15.94
C ARG A 144 6.08 28.89 -15.99
N TRP A 145 7.39 29.15 -16.02
CA TRP A 145 7.92 30.52 -15.98
C TRP A 145 7.55 31.32 -17.24
N ARG A 146 7.56 30.67 -18.40
CA ARG A 146 7.12 31.27 -19.68
C ARG A 146 5.64 31.63 -19.64
N ASP A 147 4.80 30.72 -19.14
CA ASP A 147 3.35 30.81 -19.30
C ASP A 147 2.67 31.55 -18.13
N ILE A 148 3.36 31.86 -17.03
CA ILE A 148 2.82 32.62 -15.88
C ILE A 148 2.04 33.89 -16.30
N PRO A 149 2.54 34.78 -17.19
CA PRO A 149 1.80 35.99 -17.57
C PRO A 149 0.46 35.67 -18.24
N LYS A 150 0.44 34.67 -19.13
CA LYS A 150 -0.76 34.23 -19.83
C LYS A 150 -1.75 33.56 -18.87
N LEU A 151 -1.26 32.64 -18.04
CA LEU A 151 -2.05 31.92 -17.05
C LEU A 151 -2.67 32.86 -16.01
N ARG A 152 -1.98 33.96 -15.70
CA ARG A 152 -2.48 35.00 -14.79
C ARG A 152 -3.69 35.71 -15.37
N GLU A 153 -3.65 36.08 -16.65
CA GLU A 153 -4.78 36.71 -17.35
C GLU A 153 -5.98 35.75 -17.42
N GLU A 154 -5.75 34.49 -17.77
CA GLU A 154 -6.80 33.45 -17.81
C GLU A 154 -7.42 33.20 -16.43
N MET A 155 -6.62 33.19 -15.36
CA MET A 155 -7.10 33.03 -13.99
C MET A 155 -7.87 34.26 -13.51
N GLN A 156 -7.39 35.47 -13.81
CA GLN A 156 -8.11 36.71 -13.47
C GLN A 156 -9.48 36.74 -14.16
N ALA A 157 -9.55 36.36 -15.43
CA ALA A 157 -10.81 36.27 -16.17
C ALA A 157 -11.79 35.22 -15.60
N GLU A 158 -11.30 34.17 -14.94
CA GLU A 158 -12.14 33.21 -14.21
C GLU A 158 -12.67 33.79 -12.89
N ILE A 159 -11.83 34.51 -12.15
CA ILE A 159 -12.24 35.21 -10.91
C ILE A 159 -13.28 36.28 -11.22
N ASP A 160 -13.06 37.06 -12.29
CA ASP A 160 -13.99 38.11 -12.72
C ASP A 160 -15.32 37.52 -13.21
N ARG A 161 -15.30 36.35 -13.88
CA ARG A 161 -16.52 35.62 -14.24
C ARG A 161 -17.31 35.18 -13.01
N ALA A 162 -16.66 34.56 -12.03
CA ALA A 162 -17.31 34.17 -10.78
C ALA A 162 -17.94 35.37 -10.05
N ARG A 163 -17.26 36.53 -10.06
CA ARG A 163 -17.78 37.78 -9.51
C ARG A 163 -18.98 38.33 -10.29
N SER A 164 -18.98 38.19 -11.62
CA SER A 164 -20.13 38.61 -12.43
C SER A 164 -21.37 37.75 -12.18
N GLU A 165 -21.18 36.43 -12.05
CA GLU A 165 -22.25 35.47 -11.72
C GLU A 165 -22.80 35.71 -10.31
N GLU A 166 -21.93 36.01 -9.34
CA GLU A 166 -22.32 36.43 -7.98
C GLU A 166 -23.23 37.67 -8.03
N ASN A 167 -22.80 38.71 -8.74
CA ASN A 167 -23.55 39.97 -8.85
C ASN A 167 -24.92 39.77 -9.53
N GLU A 168 -24.97 38.94 -10.58
CA GLU A 168 -26.23 38.60 -11.26
C GLU A 168 -27.18 37.86 -10.31
N ARG A 169 -26.69 36.81 -9.64
CA ARG A 169 -27.53 35.99 -8.74
C ARG A 169 -28.02 36.77 -7.52
N VAL A 170 -27.16 37.58 -6.91
CA VAL A 170 -27.54 38.49 -5.81
C VAL A 170 -28.51 39.57 -6.33
N GLY A 171 -28.34 40.03 -7.57
CA GLY A 171 -29.26 40.93 -8.25
C GLY A 171 -30.66 40.34 -8.37
N GLU A 172 -30.78 39.11 -8.88
CA GLU A 172 -32.04 38.37 -8.97
C GLU A 172 -32.74 38.23 -7.61
N LEU A 173 -32.00 37.83 -6.57
CA LEU A 173 -32.53 37.73 -5.21
C LEU A 173 -33.04 39.07 -4.66
N ARG A 174 -32.33 40.17 -4.96
CA ARG A 174 -32.76 41.51 -4.57
C ARG A 174 -34.03 41.93 -5.31
N THR A 175 -34.12 41.67 -6.62
CA THR A 175 -35.30 41.95 -7.43
C THR A 175 -36.51 41.14 -6.98
N SER A 176 -36.35 39.84 -6.73
CA SER A 176 -37.42 38.96 -6.20
C SER A 176 -37.87 39.40 -4.80
N ARG A 177 -36.94 39.77 -3.91
CA ARG A 177 -37.26 40.37 -2.61
C ARG A 177 -38.14 41.62 -2.76
N GLU A 178 -37.79 42.52 -3.68
CA GLU A 178 -38.55 43.74 -3.94
C GLU A 178 -39.93 43.44 -4.55
N ALA A 179 -40.00 42.53 -5.53
CA ALA A 179 -41.26 42.09 -6.14
C ALA A 179 -42.23 41.50 -5.12
N ARG A 180 -41.76 40.63 -4.22
CA ARG A 180 -42.59 40.05 -3.14
C ARG A 180 -43.06 41.08 -2.11
N LEU A 181 -42.24 42.08 -1.80
CA LEU A 181 -42.64 43.20 -0.94
C LEU A 181 -43.71 44.09 -1.62
N VAL A 182 -43.57 44.36 -2.93
CA VAL A 182 -44.57 45.10 -3.72
C VAL A 182 -45.90 44.32 -3.81
N TYR A 183 -45.82 42.99 -3.96
CA TYR A 183 -47.00 42.12 -3.93
C TYR A 183 -47.71 42.18 -2.59
N LEU A 184 -47.00 42.08 -1.46
CA LEU A 184 -47.60 42.22 -0.13
C LEU A 184 -48.24 43.60 0.10
N ALA A 185 -47.66 44.66 -0.46
CA ALA A 185 -48.15 46.03 -0.29
C ALA A 185 -49.42 46.32 -1.10
N GLY A 186 -49.49 45.88 -2.36
CA GLY A 186 -50.53 46.29 -3.31
C GLY A 186 -51.16 45.18 -4.16
N GLY A 187 -50.70 43.93 -4.04
CA GLY A 187 -51.11 42.81 -4.90
C GLY A 187 -50.64 42.94 -6.35
N GLY A 188 -49.58 43.73 -6.59
CA GLY A 188 -49.00 43.88 -7.92
C GLY A 188 -47.99 42.76 -8.20
N GLU A 189 -48.20 42.03 -9.29
CA GLU A 189 -47.33 40.95 -9.76
C GLU A 189 -46.29 41.44 -10.78
N LYS A 190 -45.80 42.68 -10.59
CA LYS A 190 -44.85 43.26 -11.53
C LYS A 190 -43.46 42.68 -11.26
N ASP A 191 -42.79 42.23 -12.32
CA ASP A 191 -41.45 41.64 -12.30
C ASP A 191 -41.36 40.29 -11.54
N PHE A 192 -42.47 39.53 -11.49
CA PHE A 192 -42.50 38.18 -10.93
C PHE A 192 -41.74 37.18 -11.81
N ILE A 193 -40.93 36.35 -11.17
CA ILE A 193 -40.33 35.16 -11.75
C ILE A 193 -41.26 33.95 -11.47
N ASP A 194 -41.13 32.85 -12.20
CA ASP A 194 -41.94 31.63 -12.00
C ASP A 194 -41.96 31.15 -10.53
N GLU A 195 -40.84 31.27 -9.82
CA GLU A 195 -40.73 30.96 -8.39
C GLU A 195 -41.54 31.91 -7.50
N ASP A 196 -41.70 33.17 -7.90
CA ASP A 196 -42.49 34.17 -7.17
C ASP A 196 -43.99 33.93 -7.35
N HIS A 197 -44.40 33.44 -8.53
CA HIS A 197 -45.78 32.99 -8.76
C HIS A 197 -46.14 31.79 -7.87
N LEU A 198 -45.27 30.79 -7.81
CA LEU A 198 -45.45 29.62 -6.93
C LEU A 198 -45.50 30.01 -5.44
N TRP A 199 -44.67 30.97 -5.04
CA TRP A 199 -44.69 31.51 -3.68
C TRP A 199 -46.02 32.22 -3.36
N ALA A 200 -46.52 33.07 -4.27
CA ALA A 200 -47.78 33.76 -4.11
C ALA A 200 -48.98 32.80 -4.04
N GLU A 201 -48.97 31.72 -4.83
CA GLU A 201 -49.99 30.65 -4.77
C GLU A 201 -49.92 29.88 -3.44
N SER A 202 -48.72 29.62 -2.92
CA SER A 202 -48.52 28.88 -1.67
C SER A 202 -48.99 29.62 -0.41
N LEU A 203 -49.16 30.94 -0.50
CA LEU A 203 -49.55 31.77 0.63
C LEU A 203 -51.01 31.58 1.04
N ASP A 204 -51.89 31.07 0.16
CA ASP A 204 -53.32 30.75 0.42
C ASP A 204 -54.10 31.87 1.19
N ILE A 205 -53.63 33.11 1.08
CA ILE A 205 -54.11 34.27 1.82
C ILE A 205 -54.46 35.40 0.84
N ASN A 206 -55.63 36.00 1.03
CA ASN A 206 -56.04 37.15 0.23
C ASN A 206 -55.30 38.41 0.70
N VAL A 207 -54.26 38.80 -0.03
CA VAL A 207 -53.38 39.93 0.27
C VAL A 207 -54.13 41.26 0.49
N LYS A 208 -55.32 41.42 -0.10
CA LYS A 208 -56.17 42.62 0.08
C LYS A 208 -56.95 42.66 1.40
N LYS A 209 -57.00 41.55 2.15
CA LYS A 209 -57.73 41.42 3.43
C LYS A 209 -56.82 41.20 4.64
N LEU A 210 -55.51 41.30 4.45
CA LEU A 210 -54.51 41.05 5.49
C LEU A 210 -54.50 42.18 6.53
N SER A 211 -54.33 41.85 7.83
CA SER A 211 -54.15 42.88 8.86
C SER A 211 -52.75 43.52 8.76
N ASP A 212 -52.62 44.78 9.18
CA ASP A 212 -51.33 45.50 9.14
C ASP A 212 -50.23 44.80 9.95
N ASP A 213 -50.60 44.07 11.01
CA ASP A 213 -49.67 43.30 11.85
C ASP A 213 -49.20 42.00 11.18
N GLU A 214 -50.09 41.30 10.47
CA GLU A 214 -49.73 40.11 9.68
C GLU A 214 -48.88 40.49 8.46
N ARG A 215 -49.18 41.64 7.84
CA ARG A 215 -48.38 42.20 6.75
C ARG A 215 -46.94 42.48 7.19
N LYS A 216 -46.75 43.16 8.32
CA LYS A 216 -45.42 43.42 8.88
C LYS A 216 -44.66 42.16 9.27
N LYS A 217 -45.35 41.13 9.78
CA LYS A 217 -44.72 39.84 10.10
C LYS A 217 -44.18 39.16 8.84
N LEU A 218 -44.99 39.06 7.79
CA LEU A 218 -44.59 38.48 6.51
C LEU A 218 -43.50 39.29 5.81
N GLU A 219 -43.57 40.63 5.85
CA GLU A 219 -42.49 41.49 5.33
C GLU A 219 -41.16 41.25 6.04
N ASN A 220 -41.19 41.12 7.38
CA ASN A 220 -39.98 40.85 8.16
C ASN A 220 -39.44 39.43 7.90
N GLU A 221 -40.32 38.46 7.67
CA GLU A 221 -39.96 37.10 7.32
C GLU A 221 -39.30 37.02 5.94
N ILE A 222 -39.86 37.70 4.93
CA ILE A 222 -39.25 37.85 3.60
C ILE A 222 -37.90 38.54 3.69
N LYS A 223 -37.82 39.67 4.40
CA LYS A 223 -36.54 40.38 4.56
C LYS A 223 -35.48 39.49 5.20
N LYS A 224 -35.86 38.67 6.19
CA LYS A 224 -34.94 37.77 6.89
C LYS A 224 -34.51 36.59 6.01
N THR A 225 -35.44 35.97 5.29
CA THR A 225 -35.16 34.83 4.39
C THR A 225 -34.23 35.27 3.26
N PHE A 226 -34.60 36.31 2.50
CA PHE A 226 -33.74 36.83 1.43
C PHE A 226 -32.42 37.39 1.93
N ALA A 227 -32.36 37.98 3.14
CA ALA A 227 -31.07 38.38 3.71
C ALA A 227 -30.17 37.16 3.95
N THR A 228 -30.73 36.07 4.50
CA THR A 228 -29.98 34.82 4.71
C THR A 228 -29.56 34.21 3.36
N ASP A 229 -30.46 34.18 2.37
CA ASP A 229 -30.16 33.61 1.05
C ASP A 229 -29.09 34.42 0.29
N ILE A 230 -29.13 35.76 0.42
CA ILE A 230 -28.10 36.65 -0.15
C ILE A 230 -26.75 36.40 0.54
N ASP A 231 -26.72 36.37 1.88
CA ASP A 231 -25.49 36.14 2.64
C ASP A 231 -24.90 34.75 2.32
N ASP A 232 -25.73 33.71 2.25
CA ASP A 232 -25.30 32.34 1.89
C ASP A 232 -24.78 32.27 0.44
N THR A 233 -25.43 32.98 -0.49
CA THR A 233 -25.00 33.06 -1.90
C THR A 233 -23.66 33.79 -2.02
N GLN A 234 -23.51 34.93 -1.35
CA GLN A 234 -22.26 35.69 -1.34
C GLN A 234 -21.12 34.87 -0.74
N ALA A 235 -21.35 34.22 0.41
CA ALA A 235 -20.36 33.37 1.05
C ALA A 235 -19.93 32.19 0.16
N TYR A 236 -20.85 31.60 -0.62
CA TYR A 236 -20.54 30.54 -1.58
C TYR A 236 -19.57 31.00 -2.69
N TYR A 237 -19.84 32.15 -3.29
CA TYR A 237 -18.97 32.70 -4.36
C TYR A 237 -17.67 33.28 -3.82
N GLU A 238 -17.68 33.85 -2.62
CA GLU A 238 -16.48 34.33 -1.93
C GLU A 238 -15.51 33.17 -1.63
N ASP A 239 -16.00 32.07 -1.07
CA ASP A 239 -15.21 30.84 -0.84
C ASP A 239 -14.68 30.26 -2.17
N ALA A 240 -15.49 30.26 -3.24
CA ALA A 240 -15.03 29.84 -4.56
C ALA A 240 -13.89 30.72 -5.11
N ARG A 241 -14.00 32.04 -4.98
CA ARG A 241 -12.95 33.00 -5.36
C ARG A 241 -11.69 32.85 -4.52
N GLU A 242 -11.83 32.67 -3.20
CA GLU A 242 -10.71 32.45 -2.29
C GLU A 242 -9.92 31.19 -2.65
N ARG A 243 -10.62 30.08 -2.94
CA ARG A 243 -9.98 28.84 -3.43
C ARG A 243 -9.21 29.06 -4.73
N LEU A 244 -9.77 29.78 -5.70
CA LEU A 244 -9.09 30.08 -6.96
C LEU A 244 -7.81 30.90 -6.73
N LYS A 245 -7.87 31.90 -5.84
CA LYS A 245 -6.70 32.66 -5.46
C LYS A 245 -5.67 31.80 -4.77
N ASP A 246 -6.06 30.94 -3.84
CA ASP A 246 -5.14 30.08 -3.11
C ASP A 246 -4.45 29.06 -4.05
N VAL A 247 -5.19 28.54 -5.03
CA VAL A 247 -4.65 27.71 -6.10
C VAL A 247 -3.60 28.50 -6.89
N TRP A 248 -3.90 29.75 -7.23
CA TRP A 248 -2.95 30.63 -7.92
C TRP A 248 -1.73 30.98 -7.05
N LYS A 249 -1.90 31.32 -5.77
CA LYS A 249 -0.80 31.63 -4.83
C LYS A 249 0.20 30.49 -4.77
N LEU A 250 -0.30 29.26 -4.63
CA LEU A 250 0.55 28.08 -4.61
C LEU A 250 1.23 27.88 -5.96
N PHE A 251 0.48 27.92 -7.07
CA PHE A 251 1.04 27.68 -8.41
C PHE A 251 1.96 28.80 -8.91
N SER A 252 1.83 30.04 -8.44
CA SER A 252 2.71 31.15 -8.84
C SER A 252 3.86 31.40 -7.86
N ASN A 253 3.88 30.70 -6.70
CA ASN A 253 4.74 31.04 -5.56
C ASN A 253 4.62 32.52 -5.16
N ALA A 254 3.42 33.10 -5.28
CA ALA A 254 3.16 34.49 -4.96
C ALA A 254 2.27 34.58 -3.71
N ASP A 255 2.50 35.59 -2.88
CA ASP A 255 1.68 35.92 -1.72
C ASP A 255 0.95 37.26 -1.96
N GLU A 256 -0.09 37.50 -1.17
CA GLU A 256 -0.84 38.76 -1.20
C GLU A 256 0.04 39.94 -0.75
N PRO A 257 -0.16 41.14 -1.34
CA PRO A 257 0.55 42.34 -0.91
C PRO A 257 0.17 42.74 0.52
N ALA A 258 1.11 43.31 1.28
CA ALA A 258 0.99 43.58 2.71
C ALA A 258 0.11 44.82 3.08
N GLY A 259 -0.95 45.11 2.33
CA GLY A 259 -1.83 46.27 2.52
C GLY A 259 -3.31 45.93 2.72
N GLU A 260 -4.14 46.94 2.94
CA GLU A 260 -5.61 46.81 2.89
C GLU A 260 -6.07 46.67 1.43
N PRO A 261 -7.02 45.75 1.13
CA PRO A 261 -7.52 45.56 -0.22
C PRO A 261 -8.11 46.85 -0.81
N PRO A 262 -8.17 46.99 -2.15
CA PRO A 262 -8.52 48.24 -2.82
C PRO A 262 -9.86 48.86 -2.40
N ALA A 263 -10.84 48.02 -2.00
CA ALA A 263 -12.11 48.42 -1.40
C ALA A 263 -12.74 47.28 -0.55
N GLU A 264 -13.70 47.62 0.31
CA GLU A 264 -14.42 46.66 1.17
C GLU A 264 -15.20 45.65 0.30
N GLY A 265 -14.79 44.38 0.33
CA GLY A 265 -15.34 43.30 -0.52
C GLY A 265 -14.67 43.14 -1.90
N GLU A 266 -13.61 43.90 -2.19
CA GLU A 266 -12.83 43.74 -3.42
C GLU A 266 -11.54 42.96 -3.23
N ASP A 267 -11.22 42.14 -4.22
CA ASP A 267 -10.02 41.33 -4.25
C ASP A 267 -8.83 42.11 -4.81
N TRP A 268 -7.63 41.81 -4.31
CA TRP A 268 -6.40 42.22 -4.99
C TRP A 268 -6.38 41.63 -6.40
N PRO A 269 -6.16 42.45 -7.45
CA PRO A 269 -5.87 41.94 -8.79
C PRO A 269 -4.67 41.00 -8.71
N LEU A 270 -4.67 39.89 -9.46
CA LEU A 270 -3.53 38.95 -9.47
C LEU A 270 -2.22 39.63 -9.89
N GLU A 271 -2.33 40.63 -10.78
CA GLU A 271 -1.86 42.00 -10.50
C GLU A 271 -0.65 42.19 -9.60
N THR A 272 -1.04 42.40 -8.34
CA THR A 272 -0.31 43.02 -7.27
C THR A 272 0.32 41.98 -6.33
N TYR A 273 0.17 40.70 -6.66
CA TYR A 273 0.76 39.60 -5.90
C TYR A 273 2.27 39.65 -6.03
N VAL A 274 2.95 39.48 -4.90
CA VAL A 274 4.41 39.61 -4.80
C VAL A 274 5.01 38.23 -4.62
N GLU A 275 6.21 38.02 -5.15
CA GLU A 275 6.93 36.76 -4.94
C GLU A 275 7.10 36.43 -3.45
N LYS A 276 6.82 35.18 -3.11
CA LYS A 276 6.90 34.68 -1.74
C LYS A 276 8.35 34.66 -1.25
N ALA A 277 8.61 35.38 -0.17
CA ALA A 277 9.95 35.50 0.42
C ALA A 277 10.46 34.23 1.13
N VAL A 278 9.58 33.25 1.40
CA VAL A 278 9.90 32.04 2.17
C VAL A 278 10.02 30.83 1.24
N GLU A 279 11.11 30.06 1.34
CA GLU A 279 11.30 28.80 0.58
C GLU A 279 10.26 27.71 0.94
N LYS A 280 9.65 27.83 2.12
CA LYS A 280 8.63 26.93 2.63
C LYS A 280 7.34 27.13 1.82
N ASP A 281 6.77 26.02 1.35
CA ASP A 281 5.53 25.97 0.56
C ASP A 281 5.66 26.45 -0.90
N GLN A 282 6.89 26.53 -1.42
CA GLN A 282 7.09 26.68 -2.86
C GLN A 282 6.62 25.43 -3.61
N PHE A 283 5.98 25.65 -4.76
CA PHE A 283 5.54 24.60 -5.67
C PHE A 283 6.75 23.97 -6.36
N LYS A 284 7.27 22.92 -5.73
CA LYS A 284 8.44 22.12 -6.12
C LYS A 284 8.09 20.62 -6.00
N PRO A 285 8.84 19.73 -6.66
CA PRO A 285 8.71 18.30 -6.44
C PRO A 285 8.82 17.95 -4.95
N LYS A 286 8.08 16.92 -4.51
CA LYS A 286 7.95 16.47 -3.10
C LYS A 286 7.07 17.36 -2.20
N LEU A 287 6.43 18.42 -2.72
CA LEU A 287 5.41 19.17 -1.98
C LEU A 287 4.19 18.29 -1.70
N ILE A 288 3.65 18.39 -0.48
CA ILE A 288 2.50 17.60 -0.02
C ILE A 288 1.30 18.53 0.15
N ILE A 289 0.20 18.16 -0.50
CA ILE A 289 -1.06 18.90 -0.48
C ILE A 289 -2.10 18.01 0.22
N PRO A 290 -2.52 18.36 1.45
CA PRO A 290 -3.44 17.53 2.24
C PRO A 290 -4.89 17.64 1.78
N ASP A 291 -5.30 18.78 1.20
CA ASP A 291 -6.67 18.96 0.75
C ASP A 291 -6.90 18.36 -0.65
N GLU A 292 -7.85 17.43 -0.73
CA GLU A 292 -8.18 16.70 -1.95
C GLU A 292 -8.94 17.58 -2.95
N THR A 293 -9.85 18.43 -2.46
CA THR A 293 -10.61 19.36 -3.31
C THR A 293 -9.68 20.35 -3.99
N PHE A 294 -8.81 20.99 -3.20
CA PHE A 294 -7.79 21.89 -3.71
C PHE A 294 -6.84 21.20 -4.70
N PHE A 295 -6.37 19.98 -4.41
CA PHE A 295 -5.49 19.26 -5.33
C PHE A 295 -6.19 18.91 -6.65
N ARG A 296 -7.49 18.57 -6.61
CA ARG A 296 -8.28 18.27 -7.80
C ARG A 296 -8.46 19.51 -8.67
N GLU A 297 -8.73 20.67 -8.08
CA GLU A 297 -8.81 21.94 -8.82
C GLU A 297 -7.47 22.32 -9.44
N LEU A 298 -6.38 22.21 -8.67
CA LEU A 298 -5.02 22.43 -9.14
C LEU A 298 -4.70 21.49 -10.33
N LYS A 299 -5.05 20.21 -10.24
CA LYS A 299 -4.85 19.22 -11.33
C LYS A 299 -5.74 19.50 -12.54
N HIS A 300 -6.99 19.88 -12.34
CA HIS A 300 -7.91 20.21 -13.44
C HIS A 300 -7.40 21.41 -14.24
N ARG A 301 -6.88 22.43 -13.55
CA ARG A 301 -6.43 23.68 -14.18
C ARG A 301 -5.01 23.57 -14.73
N PHE A 302 -4.04 23.03 -13.98
CA PHE A 302 -2.61 23.07 -14.32
C PHE A 302 -1.95 21.71 -14.55
N GLY A 303 -2.71 20.61 -14.46
CA GLY A 303 -2.20 19.24 -14.59
C GLY A 303 -3.02 18.38 -15.54
N SER A 304 -3.75 19.01 -16.48
CA SER A 304 -4.64 18.35 -17.43
C SER A 304 -4.57 19.04 -18.79
N PRO A 305 -4.57 18.29 -19.91
CA PRO A 305 -4.66 18.87 -21.26
C PRO A 305 -5.95 19.66 -21.50
N PHE A 306 -7.00 19.37 -20.72
CA PHE A 306 -8.32 20.01 -20.82
C PHE A 306 -8.41 21.32 -20.00
N GLY A 307 -7.39 21.63 -19.19
CA GLY A 307 -7.30 22.89 -18.45
C GLY A 307 -6.43 23.91 -19.19
N PHE A 308 -5.53 24.56 -18.47
CA PHE A 308 -4.55 25.51 -18.99
C PHE A 308 -3.25 24.85 -19.49
N GLY A 309 -3.09 23.52 -19.29
CA GLY A 309 -1.94 22.73 -19.72
C GLY A 309 -1.44 21.73 -18.68
N GLU A 310 -0.50 20.86 -19.08
CA GLU A 310 0.18 19.91 -18.19
C GLU A 310 1.51 20.48 -17.67
N TYR A 311 1.48 21.25 -16.57
CA TYR A 311 2.67 21.87 -15.97
C TYR A 311 3.28 21.03 -14.86
N PHE A 312 2.51 20.14 -14.24
CA PHE A 312 2.98 19.30 -13.15
C PHE A 312 2.30 17.94 -13.17
N GLN A 313 2.95 16.95 -12.55
CA GLN A 313 2.36 15.65 -12.27
C GLN A 313 2.35 15.40 -10.77
N GLY A 314 1.37 14.62 -10.32
CA GLY A 314 1.23 14.28 -8.92
C GLY A 314 -0.04 13.51 -8.61
N GLY A 315 -0.10 13.01 -7.39
CA GLY A 315 -1.25 12.25 -6.91
C GLY A 315 -0.97 11.54 -5.60
N MET A 316 -1.77 10.52 -5.30
CA MET A 316 -1.75 9.82 -4.02
C MET A 316 -1.18 8.40 -4.14
N GLY A 317 -0.78 7.83 -3.00
CA GLY A 317 -0.44 6.42 -2.90
C GLY A 317 1.01 6.06 -3.25
N ALA A 318 1.29 4.76 -3.22
CA ALA A 318 2.64 4.23 -3.42
C ALA A 318 3.14 4.33 -4.87
N GLU A 319 2.27 4.60 -5.85
CA GLU A 319 2.64 4.78 -7.26
C GLU A 319 3.54 6.02 -7.42
N HIS A 320 3.08 7.15 -6.90
CA HIS A 320 3.80 8.43 -6.93
C HIS A 320 5.07 8.41 -6.06
N VAL A 321 5.03 7.70 -4.91
CA VAL A 321 6.23 7.48 -4.09
C VAL A 321 7.28 6.66 -4.85
N ARG A 322 6.86 5.68 -5.64
CA ARG A 322 7.77 4.90 -6.49
C ARG A 322 8.39 5.75 -7.59
N GLU A 323 7.62 6.61 -8.23
CA GLU A 323 8.14 7.54 -9.25
C GLU A 323 9.24 8.44 -8.67
N LEU A 324 9.01 8.98 -7.47
CA LEU A 324 10.02 9.75 -6.75
C LEU A 324 11.24 8.93 -6.32
N LEU A 325 11.10 7.62 -6.13
CA LEU A 325 12.21 6.72 -5.78
C LEU A 325 12.98 6.19 -7.01
N ARG A 326 12.57 6.54 -8.23
CA ARG A 326 13.30 6.13 -9.44
C ARG A 326 14.66 6.82 -9.46
N ASP A 327 15.68 6.02 -9.71
CA ASP A 327 17.04 6.51 -9.89
C ASP A 327 17.15 7.18 -11.26
N GLN A 328 17.57 8.44 -11.26
CA GLN A 328 17.75 9.22 -12.48
C GLN A 328 19.23 9.33 -12.84
N PRO A 329 19.55 9.40 -14.15
CA PRO A 329 20.92 9.65 -14.57
C PRO A 329 21.40 11.02 -14.07
N GLU A 330 22.70 11.11 -13.82
CA GLU A 330 23.36 12.37 -13.52
C GLU A 330 23.13 13.37 -14.65
N TYR A 331 22.96 14.63 -14.27
CA TYR A 331 22.82 15.74 -15.17
C TYR A 331 23.67 16.90 -14.68
N ASP A 332 24.07 17.79 -15.58
CA ASP A 332 24.78 19.00 -15.18
C ASP A 332 23.83 19.96 -14.45
N ARG A 333 24.16 20.29 -13.18
CA ARG A 333 23.37 21.21 -12.35
C ARG A 333 23.52 22.66 -12.82
N ASP A 334 24.68 22.98 -13.39
CA ASP A 334 25.05 24.34 -13.80
C ASP A 334 24.70 24.59 -15.28
N SER A 335 24.03 23.63 -15.93
CA SER A 335 23.56 23.81 -17.30
C SER A 335 22.65 25.04 -17.38
N ALA A 336 22.98 25.98 -18.27
CA ALA A 336 22.17 27.16 -18.49
C ALA A 336 20.72 26.78 -18.86
N PRO A 337 19.72 27.56 -18.45
CA PRO A 337 18.35 27.39 -18.92
C PRO A 337 18.34 27.31 -20.45
N ARG A 338 17.56 26.37 -21.02
CA ARG A 338 17.45 26.29 -22.48
C ARG A 338 16.83 27.59 -23.00
N ALA A 339 17.16 27.97 -24.23
CA ALA A 339 16.43 29.05 -24.90
C ALA A 339 14.93 28.70 -24.90
N VAL A 340 14.10 29.67 -24.55
CA VAL A 340 12.65 29.50 -24.47
C VAL A 340 12.12 29.26 -25.88
N ASP A 341 11.77 28.01 -26.18
CA ASP A 341 11.08 27.64 -27.41
C ASP A 341 9.62 28.13 -27.32
N PRO A 342 9.18 29.06 -28.17
CA PRO A 342 7.81 29.58 -28.13
C PRO A 342 6.76 28.51 -28.44
N ASP A 343 7.11 27.50 -29.24
CA ASP A 343 6.18 26.49 -29.74
C ASP A 343 6.13 25.23 -28.86
N ARG A 344 6.97 25.16 -27.80
CA ARG A 344 7.02 24.00 -26.90
C ARG A 344 5.73 23.86 -26.09
N VAL A 345 5.12 22.67 -26.15
CA VAL A 345 3.97 22.31 -25.33
C VAL A 345 4.43 21.98 -23.89
N PRO A 346 3.72 22.43 -22.85
CA PRO A 346 3.99 22.03 -21.47
C PRO A 346 4.05 20.51 -21.32
N GLY A 347 5.09 19.99 -20.66
CA GLY A 347 5.30 18.55 -20.46
C GLY A 347 6.12 17.84 -21.55
N GLU A 348 6.40 18.50 -22.69
CA GLU A 348 7.28 17.96 -23.73
C GLU A 348 8.76 18.33 -23.47
N ASN A 349 9.69 17.40 -23.69
CA ASN A 349 11.15 17.63 -23.59
C ASN A 349 11.63 18.25 -22.26
N VAL A 350 10.98 17.90 -21.14
CA VAL A 350 11.30 18.35 -19.78
C VAL A 350 12.77 18.12 -19.44
N ARG A 351 13.37 19.08 -18.72
CA ARG A 351 14.76 18.94 -18.26
C ARG A 351 14.92 17.74 -17.33
N PRO A 352 16.10 17.07 -17.33
CA PRO A 352 16.38 16.01 -16.38
C PRO A 352 16.16 16.42 -14.91
N GLN A 353 16.45 17.68 -14.57
CA GLN A 353 16.23 18.29 -13.25
C GLN A 353 14.79 18.26 -12.76
N ASP A 354 13.84 18.32 -13.70
CA ASP A 354 12.42 18.54 -13.43
C ASP A 354 11.61 17.23 -13.57
N LEU A 355 12.27 16.13 -13.98
CA LEU A 355 11.67 14.79 -14.05
C LEU A 355 11.49 14.18 -12.65
N PRO A 356 10.52 13.28 -12.44
CA PRO A 356 10.29 12.64 -11.15
C PRO A 356 11.39 11.61 -10.84
N GLY A 357 12.05 11.74 -9.68
CA GLY A 357 13.07 10.78 -9.23
C GLY A 357 14.08 11.38 -8.26
N ILE A 358 15.08 10.56 -7.91
CA ILE A 358 16.24 10.96 -7.12
C ILE A 358 17.49 10.73 -7.98
N VAL A 359 18.35 11.74 -8.06
CA VAL A 359 19.73 11.56 -8.52
C VAL A 359 20.58 11.26 -7.30
N MET A 360 20.96 9.99 -7.15
CA MET A 360 21.60 9.50 -5.93
C MET A 360 22.96 10.14 -5.67
N GLU A 361 23.76 10.37 -6.72
CA GLU A 361 25.09 10.97 -6.59
C GLU A 361 25.03 12.45 -6.16
N HIS A 362 24.10 13.20 -6.75
CA HIS A 362 23.79 14.58 -6.39
C HIS A 362 23.43 14.73 -4.90
N GLU A 363 22.49 13.92 -4.41
CA GLU A 363 22.13 13.92 -2.99
C GLU A 363 23.29 13.44 -2.10
N ARG A 364 24.18 12.56 -2.59
CA ARG A 364 25.39 12.15 -1.87
C ARG A 364 26.30 13.34 -1.61
N VAL A 365 26.62 14.10 -2.65
CA VAL A 365 27.50 15.27 -2.58
C VAL A 365 26.91 16.32 -1.63
N ASP A 366 25.63 16.64 -1.77
CA ASP A 366 24.95 17.62 -0.90
C ASP A 366 24.99 17.18 0.57
N LEU A 367 24.73 15.90 0.84
CA LEU A 367 24.76 15.36 2.19
C LEU A 367 26.18 15.32 2.76
N GLU A 368 27.20 15.01 1.96
CA GLU A 368 28.60 15.04 2.38
C GLU A 368 29.04 16.46 2.78
N ASP A 369 28.64 17.47 2.00
CA ASP A 369 28.95 18.86 2.29
C ASP A 369 28.23 19.37 3.54
N ILE A 370 26.95 19.00 3.72
CA ILE A 370 26.21 19.29 4.96
C ILE A 370 26.83 18.56 6.17
N VAL A 371 27.39 17.37 5.98
CA VAL A 371 28.07 16.64 7.07
C VAL A 371 29.40 17.30 7.43
N LYS A 372 30.15 17.82 6.45
CA LYS A 372 31.42 18.54 6.69
C LYS A 372 31.20 19.90 7.34
N ASN A 373 30.24 20.68 6.81
CA ASN A 373 30.05 22.09 7.17
C ASN A 373 28.95 22.32 8.21
N GLY A 374 27.98 21.41 8.30
CA GLY A 374 26.82 21.53 9.18
C GLY A 374 27.15 21.25 10.64
N LYS A 375 26.38 21.85 11.56
CA LYS A 375 26.50 21.66 13.00
C LYS A 375 25.18 21.17 13.63
N GLY A 376 25.28 20.43 14.73
CA GLY A 376 24.14 20.04 15.56
C GLY A 376 23.19 19.01 14.95
N GLN A 377 21.88 19.23 15.09
CA GLN A 377 20.85 18.25 14.71
C GLN A 377 20.76 18.01 13.19
N LYS A 378 21.01 19.04 12.37
CA LYS A 378 21.02 18.92 10.90
C LYS A 378 22.14 18.00 10.42
N GLN A 379 23.33 18.11 11.00
CA GLN A 379 24.47 17.23 10.72
C GLN A 379 24.13 15.78 11.08
N ALA A 380 23.59 15.55 12.28
CA ALA A 380 23.23 14.20 12.74
C ALA A 380 22.14 13.52 11.87
N ARG A 381 21.17 14.30 11.35
CA ARG A 381 20.17 13.80 10.39
C ARG A 381 20.84 13.44 9.05
N SER A 382 21.72 14.30 8.55
CA SER A 382 22.40 14.12 7.27
C SER A 382 23.32 12.89 7.26
N VAL A 383 24.05 12.63 8.36
CA VAL A 383 24.83 11.39 8.54
C VAL A 383 23.96 10.14 8.40
N LYS A 384 22.76 10.15 9.01
CA LYS A 384 21.83 9.01 8.94
C LYS A 384 21.22 8.83 7.54
N ARG A 385 20.93 9.93 6.84
CA ARG A 385 20.47 9.91 5.44
C ARG A 385 21.57 9.38 4.52
N LEU A 386 22.78 9.91 4.62
CA LEU A 386 23.95 9.50 3.84
C LEU A 386 24.21 8.00 4.02
N LYS A 387 24.12 7.47 5.26
CA LYS A 387 24.26 6.03 5.50
C LYS A 387 23.28 5.16 4.71
N VAL A 388 22.02 5.59 4.55
CA VAL A 388 21.04 4.86 3.75
C VAL A 388 21.35 4.99 2.27
N LEU A 389 21.67 6.19 1.81
CA LEU A 389 21.98 6.47 0.41
C LEU A 389 23.25 5.74 -0.07
N SER A 390 24.33 5.79 0.70
CA SER A 390 25.57 5.05 0.41
C SER A 390 25.36 3.53 0.41
N ALA A 391 24.41 3.00 1.21
CA ALA A 391 24.09 1.57 1.18
C ALA A 391 23.43 1.15 -0.14
N PHE A 392 22.63 2.02 -0.77
CA PHE A 392 22.08 1.77 -2.10
C PHE A 392 23.13 1.92 -3.18
N LEU A 393 24.00 2.94 -3.13
CA LEU A 393 25.09 3.12 -4.11
C LEU A 393 26.09 1.95 -4.11
N ASN A 394 26.43 1.42 -2.93
CA ASN A 394 27.38 0.32 -2.78
C ASN A 394 26.75 -1.06 -3.00
N SER A 395 25.44 -1.15 -3.24
CA SER A 395 24.76 -2.43 -3.44
C SER A 395 24.07 -2.46 -4.80
N ASN A 396 23.74 -3.66 -5.30
CA ASN A 396 22.98 -3.80 -6.54
C ASN A 396 21.46 -3.61 -6.33
N ASN A 397 21.07 -2.95 -5.25
CA ASN A 397 19.66 -2.74 -4.90
C ASN A 397 19.21 -1.37 -5.41
N ARG A 398 18.01 -1.31 -5.99
CA ARG A 398 17.41 -0.03 -6.37
C ARG A 398 16.36 0.41 -5.35
N PRO A 399 16.25 1.71 -5.02
CA PRO A 399 15.25 2.21 -4.07
C PRO A 399 13.81 1.86 -4.45
N GLU A 400 13.50 1.85 -5.75
CA GLU A 400 12.18 1.47 -6.28
C GLU A 400 11.72 0.06 -5.85
N MET A 401 12.65 -0.85 -5.53
CA MET A 401 12.34 -2.22 -5.10
C MET A 401 11.67 -2.28 -3.71
N MET A 402 11.63 -1.17 -2.96
CA MET A 402 10.86 -1.07 -1.72
C MET A 402 9.34 -0.98 -1.97
N VAL A 403 8.93 -0.71 -3.21
CA VAL A 403 7.54 -0.72 -3.66
C VAL A 403 7.30 -1.96 -4.52
N LEU A 404 6.31 -2.75 -4.15
CA LEU A 404 5.98 -4.03 -4.75
C LEU A 404 4.86 -3.89 -5.78
N GLU A 405 5.06 -4.44 -6.96
CA GLU A 405 3.97 -4.70 -7.93
C GLU A 405 3.51 -6.16 -7.88
N ALA A 406 4.39 -7.06 -7.41
CA ALA A 406 4.13 -8.48 -7.28
C ALA A 406 4.43 -8.92 -5.85
N VAL A 407 3.50 -9.63 -5.21
CA VAL A 407 3.67 -10.16 -3.86
C VAL A 407 3.95 -11.67 -3.94
N PRO A 408 5.04 -12.18 -3.34
CA PRO A 408 5.33 -13.60 -3.34
C PRO A 408 4.37 -14.37 -2.43
N VAL A 409 3.94 -15.54 -2.89
CA VAL A 409 3.11 -16.48 -2.14
C VAL A 409 3.98 -17.64 -1.69
N ILE A 410 4.09 -17.81 -0.37
CA ILE A 410 4.87 -18.88 0.25
C ILE A 410 4.30 -20.27 -0.14
N PRO A 411 5.15 -21.30 -0.32
CA PRO A 411 4.70 -22.66 -0.64
C PRO A 411 3.64 -23.20 0.34
N PRO A 412 2.63 -23.94 -0.13
CA PRO A 412 1.47 -24.34 0.67
C PRO A 412 1.80 -25.24 1.86
N GLU A 413 2.85 -26.07 1.78
CA GLU A 413 3.29 -26.91 2.90
C GLU A 413 3.86 -26.10 4.07
N LEU A 414 4.29 -24.86 3.84
CA LEU A 414 4.70 -23.94 4.90
C LEU A 414 3.51 -23.21 5.54
N ARG A 415 2.32 -23.33 4.96
CA ARG A 415 1.03 -22.78 5.43
C ARG A 415 -0.10 -23.83 5.32
N PRO A 416 0.03 -24.98 6.00
CA PRO A 416 -0.83 -26.13 5.77
C PRO A 416 -2.29 -25.87 6.16
N MET A 417 -3.18 -26.65 5.54
CA MET A 417 -4.58 -26.79 5.92
C MET A 417 -4.81 -28.26 6.25
N VAL A 418 -5.14 -28.56 7.49
CA VAL A 418 -5.25 -29.91 8.01
C VAL A 418 -6.68 -30.17 8.44
N GLN A 419 -7.23 -31.32 8.06
CA GLN A 419 -8.53 -31.78 8.53
C GLN A 419 -8.38 -32.36 9.94
N LEU A 420 -9.21 -31.90 10.87
CA LEU A 420 -9.30 -32.42 12.23
C LEU A 420 -10.29 -33.59 12.29
N ASP A 421 -10.13 -34.41 13.32
CA ASP A 421 -11.09 -35.46 13.67
C ASP A 421 -12.44 -34.79 13.98
N GLY A 422 -13.44 -35.03 13.14
CA GLY A 422 -14.73 -34.31 13.14
C GLY A 422 -15.01 -33.46 11.90
N GLY A 423 -14.15 -33.54 10.88
CA GLY A 423 -14.41 -32.95 9.55
C GLY A 423 -14.22 -31.43 9.47
N ARG A 424 -13.83 -30.78 10.57
CA ARG A 424 -13.42 -29.36 10.59
C ARG A 424 -12.03 -29.20 10.00
N PHE A 425 -11.72 -28.01 9.49
CA PHE A 425 -10.40 -27.68 8.98
C PHE A 425 -9.69 -26.70 9.90
N ALA A 426 -8.43 -27.00 10.21
CA ALA A 426 -7.49 -26.06 10.79
C ALA A 426 -6.63 -25.46 9.68
N THR A 427 -6.70 -24.14 9.52
CA THR A 427 -5.93 -23.38 8.53
C THR A 427 -4.86 -22.54 9.20
N SER A 428 -3.71 -22.38 8.53
CA SER A 428 -2.73 -21.36 8.91
C SER A 428 -3.30 -19.95 8.72
N ASP A 429 -3.05 -19.06 9.68
CA ASP A 429 -3.43 -17.63 9.65
C ASP A 429 -3.00 -16.91 8.35
N LEU A 430 -1.86 -17.32 7.78
CA LEU A 430 -1.35 -16.76 6.52
C LEU A 430 -2.33 -16.92 5.35
N ASN A 431 -3.07 -18.03 5.30
CA ASN A 431 -4.02 -18.25 4.23
C ASN A 431 -5.12 -17.20 4.25
N ASP A 432 -5.60 -16.80 5.43
CA ASP A 432 -6.61 -15.74 5.55
C ASP A 432 -6.06 -14.36 5.20
N LEU A 433 -4.80 -14.08 5.51
CA LEU A 433 -4.12 -12.85 5.09
C LEU A 433 -3.94 -12.79 3.57
N TYR A 434 -3.45 -13.86 2.94
CA TYR A 434 -3.36 -13.95 1.47
C TYR A 434 -4.74 -13.82 0.80
N ARG A 435 -5.77 -14.47 1.35
CA ARG A 435 -7.15 -14.35 0.84
C ARG A 435 -7.64 -12.91 0.85
N ARG A 436 -7.36 -12.16 1.92
CA ARG A 436 -7.72 -10.74 2.01
C ARG A 436 -7.02 -9.93 0.91
N VAL A 437 -5.73 -10.14 0.69
CA VAL A 437 -4.98 -9.46 -0.39
C VAL A 437 -5.59 -9.78 -1.76
N ILE A 438 -5.83 -11.05 -2.06
CA ILE A 438 -6.39 -11.48 -3.36
C ILE A 438 -7.79 -10.89 -3.57
N ASN A 439 -8.65 -10.92 -2.55
CA ASN A 439 -10.00 -10.37 -2.64
C ASN A 439 -10.00 -8.85 -2.94
N ARG A 440 -9.13 -8.09 -2.26
CA ARG A 440 -8.98 -6.64 -2.47
C ARG A 440 -8.41 -6.34 -3.84
N ASN A 441 -7.39 -7.09 -4.26
CA ASN A 441 -6.77 -6.94 -5.57
C ASN A 441 -7.77 -7.23 -6.71
N ASN A 442 -8.54 -8.32 -6.60
CA ASN A 442 -9.54 -8.67 -7.61
C ASN A 442 -10.69 -7.68 -7.66
N ARG A 443 -11.10 -7.12 -6.51
CA ARG A 443 -12.08 -6.05 -6.45
C ARG A 443 -11.55 -4.78 -7.11
N LEU A 444 -10.30 -4.41 -6.85
CA LEU A 444 -9.65 -3.27 -7.48
C LEU A 444 -9.54 -3.44 -9.00
N LYS A 445 -9.11 -4.60 -9.51
CA LYS A 445 -9.09 -4.91 -10.95
C LYS A 445 -10.47 -4.65 -11.60
N ARG A 446 -11.54 -5.19 -11.00
CA ARG A 446 -12.91 -4.96 -11.49
C ARG A 446 -13.36 -3.50 -11.45
N LEU A 447 -12.97 -2.75 -10.42
CA LEU A 447 -13.32 -1.33 -10.31
C LEU A 447 -12.62 -0.49 -11.38
N LEU A 448 -11.38 -0.82 -11.71
CA LEU A 448 -10.64 -0.20 -12.81
C LEU A 448 -11.27 -0.52 -14.17
N ASP A 449 -11.66 -1.78 -14.40
CA ASP A 449 -12.33 -2.21 -15.64
C ASP A 449 -13.68 -1.51 -15.86
N LEU A 450 -14.40 -1.20 -14.76
CA LEU A 450 -15.68 -0.49 -14.79
C LEU A 450 -15.52 1.04 -14.91
N GLY A 451 -14.30 1.58 -14.85
CA GLY A 451 -14.07 3.03 -14.84
C GLY A 451 -14.69 3.72 -13.62
N ALA A 452 -14.64 3.09 -12.44
CA ALA A 452 -15.22 3.66 -11.22
C ALA A 452 -14.53 4.99 -10.82
N PRO A 453 -15.25 5.92 -10.16
CA PRO A 453 -14.67 7.20 -9.71
C PRO A 453 -13.42 7.03 -8.83
N GLU A 454 -12.48 7.98 -8.94
CA GLU A 454 -11.17 7.93 -8.26
C GLU A 454 -11.28 7.74 -6.75
N ILE A 455 -12.29 8.33 -6.08
CA ILE A 455 -12.50 8.19 -4.62
C ILE A 455 -12.69 6.71 -4.22
N ILE A 456 -13.47 5.96 -5.00
CA ILE A 456 -13.75 4.54 -4.74
C ILE A 456 -12.48 3.72 -4.99
N VAL A 457 -11.77 4.04 -6.08
CA VAL A 457 -10.50 3.39 -6.45
C VAL A 457 -9.44 3.64 -5.38
N ASN A 458 -9.27 4.88 -4.92
CA ASN A 458 -8.31 5.28 -3.89
C ASN A 458 -8.58 4.58 -2.56
N ASN A 459 -9.86 4.47 -2.16
CA ASN A 459 -10.21 3.71 -0.96
C ASN A 459 -9.86 2.22 -1.11
N GLU A 460 -10.13 1.60 -2.26
CA GLU A 460 -9.76 0.19 -2.47
C GLU A 460 -8.23 -0.01 -2.56
N LYS A 461 -7.48 0.93 -3.17
CA LYS A 461 -6.01 0.96 -3.16
C LYS A 461 -5.47 1.07 -1.71
N ARG A 462 -6.06 1.92 -0.88
CA ARG A 462 -5.74 2.02 0.56
C ARG A 462 -5.99 0.70 1.29
N MET A 463 -7.13 0.06 1.06
CA MET A 463 -7.45 -1.24 1.66
C MET A 463 -6.51 -2.35 1.18
N LEU A 464 -6.04 -2.30 -0.07
CA LEU A 464 -5.05 -3.23 -0.61
C LEU A 464 -3.69 -3.05 0.09
N GLN A 465 -3.24 -1.79 0.27
CA GLN A 465 -2.02 -1.48 1.03
C GLN A 465 -2.12 -2.03 2.46
N GLU A 466 -3.23 -1.80 3.17
CA GLU A 466 -3.44 -2.33 4.52
C GLU A 466 -3.48 -3.87 4.59
N ALA A 467 -4.01 -4.53 3.54
CA ALA A 467 -4.02 -5.98 3.47
C ALA A 467 -2.61 -6.57 3.30
N VAL A 468 -1.77 -5.95 2.46
CA VAL A 468 -0.38 -6.35 2.26
C VAL A 468 0.47 -6.04 3.49
N ASP A 469 0.22 -4.92 4.15
CA ASP A 469 0.84 -4.58 5.43
C ASP A 469 0.59 -5.67 6.48
N ALA A 470 -0.67 -6.09 6.61
CA ALA A 470 -1.06 -7.15 7.54
C ALA A 470 -0.44 -8.51 7.16
N LEU A 471 -0.25 -8.79 5.88
CA LEU A 471 0.43 -10.01 5.43
C LEU A 471 1.89 -10.04 5.88
N PHE A 472 2.63 -8.94 5.70
CA PHE A 472 4.04 -8.87 6.03
C PHE A 472 4.30 -8.67 7.53
N ASP A 473 3.64 -7.72 8.20
CA ASP A 473 3.83 -7.39 9.62
C ASP A 473 2.52 -6.87 10.25
N ASN A 474 1.66 -7.80 10.69
CA ASN A 474 0.33 -7.50 11.23
C ASN A 474 0.41 -6.76 12.58
N GLY A 475 -0.33 -5.66 12.72
CA GLY A 475 -0.32 -4.84 13.94
C GLY A 475 0.85 -3.88 14.03
N ARG A 476 1.73 -3.82 13.02
CA ARG A 476 2.80 -2.81 12.94
C ARG A 476 2.24 -1.39 12.75
N ARG A 477 1.10 -1.28 12.05
CA ARG A 477 0.34 -0.04 11.87
C ARG A 477 -1.12 -0.28 12.25
N GLY A 478 -1.68 0.65 13.03
CA GLY A 478 -3.09 0.65 13.38
C GLY A 478 -3.52 -0.58 14.18
N ARG A 479 -4.81 -0.92 14.09
CA ARG A 479 -5.35 -2.11 14.75
C ARG A 479 -4.98 -3.36 13.96
N PRO A 480 -4.51 -4.42 14.62
CA PRO A 480 -4.16 -5.66 13.94
C PRO A 480 -5.41 -6.31 13.34
N VAL A 481 -5.23 -7.00 12.22
CA VAL A 481 -6.26 -7.86 11.66
C VAL A 481 -6.48 -9.05 12.59
N THR A 482 -7.70 -9.18 13.10
CA THR A 482 -8.10 -10.25 14.00
C THR A 482 -8.84 -11.37 13.25
N GLY A 483 -8.64 -12.59 13.73
CA GLY A 483 -9.39 -13.77 13.34
C GLY A 483 -10.54 -14.07 14.31
N PRO A 484 -11.11 -15.29 14.24
CA PRO A 484 -12.11 -15.76 15.19
C PRO A 484 -11.61 -15.62 16.63
N GLY A 485 -12.46 -15.10 17.52
CA GLY A 485 -12.12 -14.89 18.93
C GLY A 485 -11.23 -13.67 19.20
N ASN A 486 -11.23 -12.65 18.32
CA ASN A 486 -10.44 -11.41 18.43
C ASN A 486 -8.93 -11.61 18.58
N ARG A 487 -8.41 -12.80 18.25
CA ARG A 487 -6.97 -13.08 18.26
C ARG A 487 -6.33 -12.43 17.03
N PRO A 488 -5.20 -11.70 17.17
CA PRO A 488 -4.48 -11.19 16.02
C PRO A 488 -3.93 -12.35 15.18
N LEU A 489 -4.10 -12.26 13.86
CA LEU A 489 -3.53 -13.23 12.92
C LEU A 489 -2.02 -13.09 12.87
N LYS A 490 -1.29 -14.22 12.81
CA LYS A 490 0.17 -14.21 12.69
C LYS A 490 0.60 -13.89 11.25
N SER A 491 1.43 -12.86 11.11
CA SER A 491 2.03 -12.42 9.84
C SER A 491 3.30 -13.18 9.47
N LEU A 492 3.85 -12.92 8.28
CA LEU A 492 5.14 -13.48 7.85
C LEU A 492 6.28 -13.07 8.80
N SER A 493 6.28 -11.83 9.27
CA SER A 493 7.25 -11.34 10.26
C SER A 493 7.16 -12.09 11.59
N ASP A 494 5.95 -12.38 12.06
CA ASP A 494 5.72 -13.09 13.33
C ASP A 494 6.21 -14.53 13.28
N MET A 495 6.25 -15.16 12.10
CA MET A 495 6.84 -16.49 11.94
C MET A 495 8.36 -16.47 12.14
N LEU A 496 9.02 -15.33 11.93
CA LEU A 496 10.47 -15.20 12.08
C LEU A 496 10.86 -14.72 13.48
N LYS A 497 10.05 -13.81 14.06
CA LYS A 497 10.35 -13.12 15.33
C LYS A 497 9.89 -13.91 16.56
N GLY A 498 10.48 -13.57 17.71
CA GLY A 498 10.05 -14.06 19.02
C GLY A 498 10.58 -15.44 19.43
N LYS A 499 10.18 -15.90 20.62
CA LYS A 499 10.61 -17.20 21.19
C LYS A 499 10.10 -18.39 20.37
N GLN A 500 8.88 -18.27 19.83
CA GLN A 500 8.24 -19.26 18.96
C GLN A 500 8.52 -19.00 17.46
N GLY A 501 9.45 -18.08 17.16
CA GLY A 501 9.85 -17.79 15.78
C GLY A 501 10.81 -18.85 15.25
N ARG A 502 10.87 -18.98 13.91
CA ARG A 502 11.66 -20.00 13.21
C ARG A 502 13.15 -20.00 13.60
N PHE A 503 13.76 -18.82 13.77
CA PHE A 503 15.18 -18.75 14.14
C PHE A 503 15.46 -19.39 15.50
N ARG A 504 14.69 -19.04 16.53
CA ARG A 504 14.94 -19.52 17.89
C ARG A 504 14.43 -20.94 18.13
N GLN A 505 13.27 -21.28 17.58
CA GLN A 505 12.61 -22.54 17.87
C GLN A 505 13.00 -23.67 16.91
N ASN A 506 13.38 -23.35 15.66
CA ASN A 506 13.61 -24.36 14.63
C ASN A 506 15.02 -24.37 14.08
N LEU A 507 15.80 -23.29 14.21
CA LEU A 507 17.18 -23.26 13.71
C LEU A 507 18.20 -23.45 14.83
N LEU A 508 18.10 -22.68 15.93
CA LEU A 508 19.05 -22.77 17.06
C LEU A 508 18.88 -24.04 17.90
N GLY A 509 17.68 -24.59 17.97
CA GLY A 509 17.39 -25.85 18.66
C GLY A 509 16.38 -26.64 17.85
N LYS A 510 16.59 -27.95 17.74
CA LYS A 510 15.66 -28.86 17.07
C LYS A 510 15.37 -30.04 17.97
N ARG A 511 14.21 -30.66 17.74
CA ARG A 511 13.97 -32.00 18.27
C ARG A 511 14.92 -32.95 17.55
N VAL A 512 15.54 -33.83 18.31
CA VAL A 512 16.51 -34.80 17.82
C VAL A 512 15.97 -36.20 18.04
N ASP A 513 16.15 -37.05 17.03
CA ASP A 513 15.90 -38.48 17.15
C ASP A 513 16.98 -39.10 18.06
N TYR A 514 16.76 -40.34 18.51
CA TYR A 514 17.69 -41.06 19.42
C TYR A 514 17.96 -40.31 20.74
N SER A 515 16.91 -39.73 21.32
CA SER A 515 16.98 -39.06 22.62
C SER A 515 15.89 -39.58 23.57
N GLY A 516 16.18 -39.58 24.86
CA GLY A 516 15.30 -40.08 25.92
C GLY A 516 15.31 -39.15 27.14
N ARG A 517 14.26 -39.24 27.96
CA ARG A 517 14.15 -38.51 29.22
C ARG A 517 13.60 -39.43 30.30
N SER A 518 14.28 -39.48 31.44
CA SER A 518 13.85 -40.20 32.64
C SER A 518 14.25 -39.41 33.90
N VAL A 519 13.66 -39.76 35.03
CA VAL A 519 14.04 -39.23 36.35
C VAL A 519 15.40 -39.81 36.75
N ILE A 520 16.26 -38.96 37.31
CA ILE A 520 17.57 -39.38 37.83
C ILE A 520 17.44 -39.85 39.29
N VAL A 521 18.12 -40.95 39.63
CA VAL A 521 18.18 -41.51 40.98
C VAL A 521 19.65 -41.74 41.33
N SER A 522 20.02 -41.55 42.60
CA SER A 522 21.39 -41.78 43.07
C SER A 522 21.77 -43.26 42.95
N GLY A 523 22.92 -43.55 42.32
CA GLY A 523 23.46 -44.89 42.16
C GLY A 523 24.84 -45.04 42.79
N PRO A 524 24.93 -45.26 44.12
CA PRO A 524 26.21 -45.29 44.85
C PRO A 524 27.19 -46.38 44.39
N SER A 525 26.70 -47.42 43.72
CA SER A 525 27.50 -48.53 43.19
C SER A 525 28.16 -48.24 41.83
N LEU A 526 27.82 -47.12 41.18
CA LEU A 526 28.33 -46.77 39.87
C LEU A 526 29.68 -46.07 39.96
N ARG A 527 30.58 -46.35 39.00
CA ARG A 527 31.84 -45.61 38.84
C ARG A 527 31.57 -44.24 38.20
N LEU A 528 32.54 -43.32 38.29
CA LEU A 528 32.43 -41.96 37.76
C LEU A 528 32.07 -41.88 36.26
N HIS A 529 32.50 -42.86 35.47
CA HIS A 529 32.25 -42.92 34.02
C HIS A 529 31.00 -43.75 33.64
N GLN A 530 30.21 -44.19 34.62
CA GLN A 530 29.05 -45.07 34.40
C GLN A 530 27.75 -44.36 34.74
N CYS A 531 26.68 -44.72 34.02
CA CYS A 531 25.31 -44.32 34.34
C CYS A 531 24.37 -45.52 34.20
N GLY A 532 23.30 -45.54 35.01
CA GLY A 532 22.25 -46.54 34.90
C GLY A 532 21.21 -46.12 33.87
N LEU A 533 21.05 -46.91 32.81
CA LEU A 533 20.01 -46.70 31.79
C LEU A 533 18.91 -47.75 31.94
N PRO A 534 17.63 -47.36 32.06
CA PRO A 534 16.52 -48.32 32.04
C PRO A 534 16.56 -49.16 30.76
N LYS A 535 16.44 -50.48 30.89
CA LYS A 535 16.53 -51.43 29.76
C LYS A 535 15.56 -51.08 28.62
N LEU A 536 14.33 -50.67 28.95
CA LEU A 536 13.33 -50.23 27.97
C LEU A 536 13.75 -48.97 27.20
N MET A 537 14.42 -48.03 27.88
CA MET A 537 14.91 -46.81 27.23
C MET A 537 16.10 -47.12 26.31
N ALA A 538 17.01 -47.99 26.76
CA ALA A 538 18.12 -48.46 25.95
C ALA A 538 17.63 -49.22 24.70
N LEU A 539 16.60 -50.05 24.83
CA LEU A 539 15.99 -50.80 23.73
C LEU A 539 15.55 -49.87 22.58
N GLU A 540 14.88 -48.75 22.88
CA GLU A 540 14.40 -47.82 21.85
C GLU A 540 15.52 -46.93 21.29
N LEU A 541 16.46 -46.49 22.13
CA LEU A 541 17.61 -45.67 21.71
C LEU A 541 18.53 -46.43 20.74
N PHE A 542 18.81 -47.70 21.04
CA PHE A 542 19.72 -48.55 20.26
C PHE A 542 19.00 -49.44 19.24
N LYS A 543 17.70 -49.24 19.03
CA LYS A 543 16.85 -50.04 18.14
C LYS A 543 17.46 -50.38 16.78
N PRO A 544 18.08 -49.45 16.02
CA PRO A 544 18.69 -49.78 14.73
C PRO A 544 19.89 -50.74 14.86
N PHE A 545 20.70 -50.60 15.93
CA PHE A 545 21.88 -51.45 16.17
C PHE A 545 21.47 -52.86 16.56
N ILE A 546 20.46 -52.98 17.43
CA ILE A 546 19.89 -54.27 17.84
C ILE A 546 19.28 -54.99 16.64
N MET A 547 18.54 -54.28 15.80
CA MET A 547 17.98 -54.84 14.57
C MET A 547 19.06 -55.36 13.62
N ALA A 548 20.20 -54.67 13.52
CA ALA A 548 21.33 -55.10 12.70
C ALA A 548 22.00 -56.36 13.28
N GLN A 549 22.30 -56.38 14.58
CA GLN A 549 22.90 -57.55 15.24
C GLN A 549 22.00 -58.79 15.21
N LEU A 550 20.68 -58.64 15.38
CA LEU A 550 19.73 -59.77 15.29
C LEU A 550 19.74 -60.42 13.90
N VAL A 551 19.95 -59.64 12.84
CA VAL A 551 20.08 -60.17 11.49
C VAL A 551 21.44 -60.81 11.27
N GLU A 552 22.51 -60.22 11.81
CA GLU A 552 23.87 -60.76 11.72
C GLU A 552 24.02 -62.12 12.41
N ARG A 553 23.39 -62.31 13.58
CA ARG A 553 23.34 -63.58 14.31
C ARG A 553 22.42 -64.63 13.69
N LYS A 554 21.66 -64.26 12.65
CA LYS A 554 20.61 -65.07 12.03
C LYS A 554 19.43 -65.40 12.96
N ASP A 555 19.28 -64.67 14.07
CA ASP A 555 18.11 -64.76 14.95
C ASP A 555 16.86 -64.19 14.25
N ALA A 556 17.03 -63.20 13.36
CA ALA A 556 16.00 -62.66 12.51
C ALA A 556 16.32 -62.86 11.02
N GLN A 557 15.32 -63.29 10.22
CA GLN A 557 15.49 -63.50 8.78
C GLN A 557 15.67 -62.19 7.99
N ASN A 558 15.08 -61.09 8.43
CA ASN A 558 15.18 -59.78 7.77
C ASN A 558 14.95 -58.63 8.77
N ILE A 559 15.26 -57.39 8.36
CA ILE A 559 15.15 -56.20 9.21
C ILE A 559 13.71 -55.95 9.69
N LYS A 560 12.68 -56.34 8.92
CA LYS A 560 11.28 -56.16 9.31
C LYS A 560 10.88 -57.14 10.42
N ALA A 561 11.33 -58.38 10.31
CA ALA A 561 11.17 -59.39 11.35
C ALA A 561 11.93 -58.98 12.61
N ALA A 562 13.18 -58.53 12.48
CA ALA A 562 13.97 -58.00 13.60
C ALA A 562 13.25 -56.84 14.30
N LYS A 563 12.69 -55.88 13.54
CA LYS A 563 11.88 -54.79 14.10
C LYS A 563 10.69 -55.33 14.92
N LYS A 564 9.95 -56.30 14.38
CA LYS A 564 8.81 -56.92 15.07
C LYS A 564 9.24 -57.65 16.35
N MET A 565 10.39 -58.32 16.33
CA MET A 565 10.97 -59.00 17.50
C MET A 565 11.35 -58.00 18.59
N VAL A 566 11.97 -56.87 18.22
CA VAL A 566 12.30 -55.77 19.14
C VAL A 566 11.03 -55.12 19.71
N ASP A 567 10.05 -54.81 18.87
CA ASP A 567 8.76 -54.23 19.29
C ASP A 567 7.97 -55.18 20.21
N SER A 568 8.15 -56.51 20.05
CA SER A 568 7.51 -57.54 20.89
C SER A 568 8.32 -57.93 22.12
N MET A 569 9.49 -57.32 22.34
CA MET A 569 10.36 -57.53 23.51
C MET A 569 10.71 -59.01 23.77
N ILE A 570 11.04 -59.75 22.71
CA ILE A 570 11.42 -61.18 22.80
C ILE A 570 12.69 -61.34 23.66
N PRO A 571 12.85 -62.41 24.46
CA PRO A 571 13.99 -62.59 25.36
C PRO A 571 15.38 -62.41 24.72
N GLN A 572 15.57 -62.95 23.51
CA GLN A 572 16.83 -62.86 22.74
C GLN A 572 17.30 -61.43 22.48
N VAL A 573 16.37 -60.47 22.49
CA VAL A 573 16.68 -59.06 22.26
C VAL A 573 17.48 -58.46 23.43
N TRP A 574 17.30 -58.98 24.64
CA TRP A 574 18.03 -58.50 25.83
C TRP A 574 19.49 -58.92 25.80
N ASP A 575 19.80 -60.13 25.33
CA ASP A 575 21.16 -60.64 25.20
C ASP A 575 21.96 -59.88 24.14
N VAL A 576 21.27 -59.40 23.10
CA VAL A 576 21.83 -58.55 22.05
C VAL A 576 21.99 -57.11 22.52
N LEU A 577 21.11 -56.62 23.40
CA LEU A 577 21.19 -55.26 23.94
C LEU A 577 22.38 -55.06 24.89
N GLU A 578 22.80 -56.12 25.60
CA GLU A 578 23.93 -56.07 26.54
C GLU A 578 25.30 -56.05 25.84
N GLN A 579 25.34 -56.43 24.55
CA GLN A 579 26.55 -56.48 23.71
C GLN A 579 26.66 -55.25 22.82
#